data_AF-A0A1Q5SY40-F1
#
_entry.id   AF-A0A1Q5SY40-F1
#
_cell.length_a   1.000
_cell.length_b   1.000
_cell.length_c   1.000
_cell.angle_alpha   90.00
_cell.angle_beta   90.00
_cell.angle_gamma   90.00
#
_symmetry.space_group_name_H-M   'P 1'
#
loop_
_entity.id
_entity.type
_entity.pdbx_description
1 polymer ?
#
loop_
_entity_poly.entity_id
_entity_poly.type
_entity_poly.pdbx_seq_one_letter_code
_entity_poly.pdbx_strand_id
1 'polypeptide(L)'
;MPDALAERVMNALKADPRTVDLRALAPHFYTLSERILEIFEEEEMVDVLIDTFKKRAAEISDHAHNPRGAVGEGVDFLRGLDESERQLFRAAHDRAKQVRIWAGEAKKK
;
A
#
# COMPACT_ATOMS: atom_id res chain seq x y z
N MET A 1 -1.12 -3.25 23.20
CA MET A 1 -0.94 -2.91 21.77
C MET A 1 -2.21 -2.25 21.24
N PRO A 2 -2.14 -1.27 20.33
CA PRO A 2 -3.33 -0.70 19.67
C PRO A 2 -4.12 -1.76 18.90
N ASP A 3 -5.44 -1.59 18.77
CA ASP A 3 -6.31 -2.55 18.06
C ASP A 3 -5.88 -2.80 16.60
N ALA A 4 -5.33 -1.77 15.95
CA ALA A 4 -4.77 -1.87 14.60
C ALA A 4 -3.58 -2.84 14.50
N LEU A 5 -2.87 -3.10 15.60
CA LEU A 5 -1.71 -3.99 15.69
C LEU A 5 -1.99 -5.20 16.58
N ALA A 6 -3.26 -5.53 16.82
CA ALA A 6 -3.62 -6.73 17.57
C ALA A 6 -3.15 -7.99 16.83
N GLU A 7 -2.87 -9.07 17.57
CA GLU A 7 -2.40 -10.35 17.00
C GLU A 7 -3.30 -10.87 15.87
N ARG A 8 -4.62 -10.66 15.97
CA ARG A 8 -5.57 -11.02 14.91
C ARG A 8 -5.25 -10.34 13.58
N VAL A 9 -4.90 -9.06 13.61
CA VAL A 9 -4.51 -8.30 12.42
C VAL A 9 -3.15 -8.78 11.92
N MET A 10 -2.19 -8.97 12.81
CA MET A 10 -0.87 -9.47 12.44
C MET A 10 -0.93 -10.84 11.77
N ASN A 11 -1.80 -11.73 12.25
CA ASN A 11 -2.03 -13.05 11.63
C ASN A 11 -2.71 -12.94 10.26
N ALA A 12 -3.65 -12.00 10.09
CA ALA A 12 -4.26 -11.73 8.79
C ALA A 12 -3.23 -11.19 7.78
N LEU A 13 -2.36 -10.29 8.23
CA LEU A 13 -1.26 -9.73 7.44
C LEU A 13 -0.22 -10.80 7.04
N LYS A 14 0.09 -11.74 7.94
CA LYS A 14 0.92 -12.91 7.65
C LYS A 14 0.30 -13.82 6.58
N ALA A 15 -1.03 -14.03 6.64
CA ALA A 15 -1.74 -14.92 5.73
C ALA A 15 -1.85 -14.34 4.31
N ASP A 16 -2.47 -13.17 4.17
CA ASP A 16 -2.48 -12.42 2.92
C ASP A 16 -2.69 -10.91 3.17
N PRO A 17 -1.63 -10.10 3.01
CA PRO A 17 -1.70 -8.67 3.28
C PRO A 17 -2.56 -7.89 2.28
N ARG A 18 -2.90 -8.46 1.12
CA ARG A 18 -3.66 -7.78 0.06
C ARG A 18 -5.15 -7.69 0.38
N THR A 19 -5.63 -8.62 1.18
CA THR A 19 -7.05 -8.71 1.58
C THR A 19 -7.40 -7.78 2.74
N VAL A 20 -6.40 -7.21 3.41
CA VAL A 20 -6.58 -6.36 4.59
C VAL A 20 -6.74 -4.90 4.18
N ASP A 21 -7.82 -4.27 4.67
CA ASP A 21 -8.02 -2.83 4.58
C ASP A 21 -7.23 -2.13 5.69
N LEU A 22 -6.02 -1.68 5.36
CA LEU A 22 -5.13 -0.99 6.30
C LEU A 22 -5.71 0.34 6.76
N ARG A 23 -6.42 1.04 5.88
CA ARG A 23 -7.01 2.34 6.17
C ARG A 23 -8.13 2.25 7.21
N ALA A 24 -8.94 1.21 7.15
CA ALA A 24 -9.99 0.94 8.13
C ALA A 24 -9.42 0.65 9.52
N LEU A 25 -8.22 0.05 9.60
CA LEU A 25 -7.51 -0.19 10.85
C LEU A 25 -6.89 1.10 11.40
N ALA A 26 -6.12 1.80 10.57
CA ALA A 26 -5.54 3.10 10.88
C ALA A 26 -5.20 3.86 9.59
N PRO A 27 -5.62 5.14 9.43
CA PRO A 27 -5.27 5.93 8.24
C PRO A 27 -3.77 6.08 7.98
N HIS A 28 -2.96 6.07 9.05
CA HIS A 28 -1.50 6.14 9.02
C HIS A 28 -0.91 4.86 9.64
N PHE A 29 -1.26 3.70 9.07
CA PHE A 29 -0.89 2.40 9.62
C PHE A 29 0.62 2.23 9.77
N TYR A 30 1.42 2.42 8.72
CA TYR A 30 2.86 2.22 8.81
C TYR A 30 3.55 3.20 9.76
N THR A 31 3.14 4.46 9.76
CA THR A 31 3.67 5.48 10.69
C THR A 31 3.33 5.15 12.14
N LEU A 32 2.13 4.65 12.41
CA LEU A 32 1.75 4.18 13.73
C LEU A 32 2.64 3.00 14.15
N SER A 33 2.83 2.03 13.27
CA SER A 33 3.67 0.85 13.53
C SER A 33 5.11 1.21 13.85
N GLU A 34 5.72 2.13 13.10
CA GLU A 34 7.08 2.63 13.37
C GLU A 34 7.20 3.20 14.79
N ARG A 35 6.23 4.03 15.21
CA ARG A 35 6.21 4.60 16.57
C ARG A 35 6.00 3.58 17.67
N ILE A 36 5.25 2.52 17.39
CA ILE A 36 5.05 1.43 18.34
C ILE A 36 6.32 0.58 18.46
N LEU A 37 7.01 0.31 17.35
CA LEU A 37 8.26 -0.43 17.31
C LEU A 37 9.42 0.31 17.99
N GLU A 38 9.40 1.65 18.00
CA GLU A 38 10.34 2.45 18.81
C GLU A 38 10.20 2.21 20.32
N ILE A 39 9.02 1.74 20.77
CA ILE A 39 8.70 1.52 22.19
C ILE A 39 8.75 0.03 22.54
N PHE A 40 8.33 -0.83 21.62
CA PHE A 40 8.25 -2.28 21.78
C PHE A 40 9.11 -2.96 20.71
N GLU A 41 10.25 -3.52 21.11
CA GLU A 41 11.15 -4.25 20.20
C GLU A 41 10.61 -5.64 19.88
N GLU A 42 9.69 -5.73 18.91
CA GLU A 42 9.12 -6.99 18.42
C GLU A 42 9.64 -7.31 17.01
N GLU A 43 10.72 -8.09 16.92
CA GLU A 43 11.39 -8.41 15.65
C GLU A 43 10.47 -9.13 14.65
N GLU A 44 9.61 -10.03 15.12
CA GLU A 44 8.63 -10.72 14.27
C GLU A 44 7.62 -9.76 13.65
N MET A 45 7.22 -8.70 14.37
CA MET A 45 6.30 -7.68 13.84
C MET A 45 6.96 -6.89 12.72
N VAL A 46 8.26 -6.58 12.85
CA VAL A 46 9.04 -5.90 11.82
C VAL A 46 9.03 -6.70 10.52
N ASP A 47 9.31 -8.01 10.59
CA ASP A 47 9.34 -8.88 9.42
C ASP A 47 8.01 -8.92 8.68
N VAL A 48 6.90 -9.04 9.43
CA VAL A 48 5.56 -9.03 8.87
C VAL A 48 5.27 -7.70 8.19
N LEU A 49 5.56 -6.57 8.84
CA LEU A 49 5.31 -5.25 8.27
C LEU A 49 6.14 -5.02 7.00
N ILE A 50 7.41 -5.43 6.98
CA ILE A 50 8.26 -5.35 5.79
C ILE A 50 7.71 -6.20 4.64
N ASP A 51 7.31 -7.45 4.92
CA ASP A 51 6.74 -8.34 3.90
C ASP A 51 5.41 -7.81 3.36
N THR A 52 4.55 -7.28 4.24
CA THR A 52 3.27 -6.67 3.84
C THR A 52 3.49 -5.49 2.90
N PHE A 53 4.41 -4.59 3.25
CA PHE A 53 4.71 -3.41 2.45
C PHE A 53 5.29 -3.81 1.08
N LYS A 54 6.21 -4.78 1.03
CA LYS A 54 6.79 -5.28 -0.24
C LYS A 54 5.72 -5.87 -1.15
N LYS A 55 4.86 -6.76 -0.62
CA LYS A 55 3.80 -7.42 -1.41
C LYS A 55 2.78 -6.41 -1.93
N ARG A 56 2.38 -5.45 -1.10
CA ARG A 56 1.40 -4.42 -1.47
C ARG A 56 2.00 -3.36 -2.40
N ALA A 57 3.28 -3.02 -2.26
CA ALA A 57 3.97 -2.10 -3.17
C ALA A 57 4.01 -2.62 -4.61
N ALA A 58 4.17 -3.93 -4.81
CA ALA A 58 4.09 -4.54 -6.14
C ALA A 58 2.70 -4.36 -6.78
N GLU A 59 1.63 -4.67 -6.04
CA GLU A 59 0.24 -4.46 -6.47
C GLU A 59 -0.04 -2.98 -6.76
N ILE A 60 0.41 -2.07 -5.89
CA ILE A 60 0.29 -0.62 -6.08
C ILE A 60 0.96 -0.18 -7.38
N SER A 61 2.14 -0.70 -7.68
CA SER A 61 2.85 -0.41 -8.93
C SER A 61 2.07 -0.89 -10.15
N ASP A 62 1.52 -2.11 -10.10
CA ASP A 62 0.73 -2.67 -11.20
C ASP A 62 -0.53 -1.82 -11.46
N HIS A 63 -1.24 -1.43 -10.40
CA HIS A 63 -2.40 -0.52 -10.50
C HIS A 63 -2.01 0.88 -10.98
N ALA A 64 -0.85 1.41 -10.59
CA ALA A 64 -0.39 2.73 -11.01
C ALA A 64 -0.02 2.78 -12.50
N HIS A 65 0.52 1.69 -13.04
CA HIS A 65 0.88 1.61 -14.46
C HIS A 65 -0.29 1.19 -15.35
N ASN A 66 -1.30 0.48 -14.83
CA ASN A 66 -2.44 0.07 -15.62
C ASN A 66 -3.44 1.24 -15.83
N PRO A 67 -3.78 1.65 -17.07
CA PRO A 67 -4.78 2.69 -17.33
C PRO A 67 -6.18 2.37 -16.76
N ARG A 68 -6.48 1.07 -16.57
CA ARG A 68 -7.72 0.59 -15.92
C ARG A 68 -7.50 0.21 -14.46
N GLY A 69 -6.30 0.40 -13.91
CA GLY A 69 -5.95 0.02 -12.54
C GLY A 69 -6.76 0.74 -11.48
N ALA A 70 -7.30 1.93 -11.79
CA ALA A 70 -8.21 2.68 -10.93
C ALA A 70 -9.71 2.44 -11.23
N VAL A 71 -10.06 1.37 -11.96
CA VAL A 71 -11.44 1.03 -12.35
C VAL A 71 -11.71 -0.44 -11.99
N GLY A 72 -12.89 -0.74 -11.45
CA GLY A 72 -13.27 -2.10 -11.06
C GLY A 72 -12.60 -2.55 -9.76
N GLU A 73 -12.06 -3.77 -9.74
CA GLU A 73 -11.45 -4.41 -8.54
C GLU A 73 -10.32 -3.58 -7.92
N GLY A 74 -9.58 -2.81 -8.72
CA GLY A 74 -8.54 -1.92 -8.21
C GLY A 74 -9.07 -0.77 -7.35
N VAL A 75 -10.35 -0.39 -7.47
CA VAL A 75 -10.94 0.68 -6.65
C VAL A 75 -11.01 0.26 -5.18
N ASP A 76 -11.38 -0.99 -4.91
CA ASP A 76 -11.53 -1.47 -3.55
C ASP A 76 -10.17 -1.64 -2.87
N PHE A 77 -9.16 -2.13 -3.59
CA PHE A 77 -7.77 -2.15 -3.11
C PHE A 77 -7.24 -0.72 -2.85
N LEU A 78 -7.42 0.20 -3.80
CA LEU A 78 -6.95 1.59 -3.68
C LEU A 78 -7.63 2.37 -2.55
N ARG A 79 -8.87 2.00 -2.18
CA ARG A 79 -9.59 2.61 -1.03
C ARG A 79 -8.99 2.21 0.30
N GLY A 80 -8.50 0.97 0.41
CA GLY A 80 -7.91 0.42 1.62
C GLY A 80 -6.42 0.74 1.85
N LEU A 81 -5.84 1.58 0.99
CA LEU A 81 -4.46 2.05 1.17
C LEU A 81 -4.34 3.02 2.34
N ASP A 82 -3.28 2.84 3.12
CA ASP A 82 -2.88 3.83 4.11
C ASP A 82 -2.28 5.09 3.44
N GLU A 83 -2.00 6.13 4.23
CA GLU A 83 -1.49 7.38 3.65
C GLU A 83 -0.13 7.23 2.96
N SER A 84 0.76 6.39 3.49
CA SER A 84 2.09 6.13 2.91
C SER A 84 1.97 5.42 1.55
N GLU A 85 1.14 4.40 1.47
CA GLU A 85 0.82 3.67 0.24
C GLU A 85 0.13 4.56 -0.79
N ARG A 86 -0.75 5.47 -0.34
CA ARG A 86 -1.43 6.40 -1.22
C ARG A 86 -0.46 7.41 -1.84
N GLN A 87 0.53 7.88 -1.08
CA GLN A 87 1.59 8.73 -1.60
C GLN A 87 2.44 7.99 -2.63
N LEU A 88 2.77 6.71 -2.36
CA LEU A 88 3.49 5.84 -3.30
C LEU A 88 2.70 5.67 -4.61
N PHE A 89 1.40 5.36 -4.53
CA PHE A 89 0.53 5.22 -5.69
C PHE A 89 0.51 6.49 -6.55
N ARG A 90 0.29 7.66 -5.94
CA ARG A 90 0.28 8.95 -6.67
C ARG A 90 1.60 9.19 -7.38
N ALA A 91 2.72 9.01 -6.67
CA ALA A 91 4.04 9.22 -7.24
C ALA A 91 4.33 8.24 -8.40
N ALA A 92 3.94 6.98 -8.29
CA ALA A 92 4.09 5.99 -9.36
C ALA A 92 3.21 6.32 -10.57
N HIS A 93 1.94 6.64 -10.34
CA HIS A 93 0.97 6.95 -11.38
C HIS A 93 1.35 8.21 -12.17
N ASP A 94 1.76 9.28 -11.47
CA ASP A 94 2.18 10.53 -12.10
C ASP A 94 3.44 10.35 -12.94
N ARG A 95 4.41 9.56 -12.45
CA ARG A 95 5.62 9.21 -13.21
C ARG A 95 5.29 8.38 -14.45
N ALA A 96 4.44 7.36 -14.31
CA ALA A 96 4.01 6.55 -15.45
C ALA A 96 3.33 7.40 -16.53
N LYS A 97 2.47 8.35 -16.12
CA LYS A 97 1.83 9.32 -17.02
C LYS A 97 2.86 10.23 -17.70
N GLN A 98 3.82 10.78 -16.95
CA GLN A 98 4.87 11.64 -17.50
C GLN A 98 5.73 10.90 -18.53
N VAL A 99 6.09 9.64 -18.27
CA VAL A 99 6.85 8.80 -19.20
C VAL A 99 6.09 8.57 -20.51
N ARG A 100 4.78 8.29 -20.46
CA ARG A 100 3.95 8.16 -21.68
C ARG A 100 3.86 9.44 -22.49
N ILE A 101 3.73 10.58 -21.80
CA ILE A 101 3.71 11.91 -22.44
C ILE A 101 5.06 12.15 -23.12
N TRP A 102 6.17 11.90 -22.42
CA TRP A 102 7.52 12.03 -22.95
C TRP A 102 7.78 11.10 -24.14
N ALA A 103 7.33 9.86 -24.08
CA ALA A 103 7.45 8.85 -25.15
C ALA A 103 6.62 9.20 -26.40
N GLY A 104 5.81 10.27 -26.37
CA GLY A 104 5.01 10.72 -27.50
C GLY A 104 3.70 9.95 -27.70
N GLU A 105 3.38 8.99 -26.82
CA GLU A 105 2.14 8.22 -26.87
C GLU A 105 0.90 9.12 -26.64
N ALA A 106 1.07 10.22 -25.90
CA ALA A 106 0.02 11.21 -25.65
C ALA A 106 -0.29 12.13 -26.85
N LYS A 107 0.45 12.05 -27.97
CA LYS A 107 0.26 12.89 -29.17
C LYS A 107 -0.44 12.21 -30.34
N LYS A 108 -0.95 10.98 -30.20
CA LYS A 108 -1.86 10.41 -31.21
C LYS A 108 -3.26 10.98 -30.99
N LYS A 109 -3.58 12.02 -31.79
CA LYS A 109 -4.94 12.55 -32.00
C LYS A 109 -5.88 11.46 -32.51
#